data_AF-A0A353NR09-F1
#
_entry.id   AF-A0A353NR09-F1
#
_cell.length_a   1.000
_cell.length_b   1.000
_cell.length_c   1.000
_cell.angle_alpha   90.00
_cell.angle_beta   90.00
_cell.angle_gamma   90.00
#
_symmetry.space_group_name_H-M   'P 1'
#
loop_
_entity.id
_entity.type
_entity.pdbx_description
1 polymer ?
#
loop_
_entity_poly.entity_id
_entity_poly.type
_entity_poly.pdbx_seq_one_letter_code
_entity_poly.pdbx_strand_id
1 'polypeptide(L)' 'GSYQELEDIGWEEYFQRDGIMLIEWGNLVPKAIPADYLEVEIEQGLEADERLFKFIAHGKRYKSVVEELAKICGSWG' A
#
# COMPACT_ATOMS: atom_id res chain seq x y z
N GLY A 1 7.76 -14.76 4.72
CA GLY A 1 6.54 -13.96 4.57
C GLY A 1 5.39 -14.88 4.23
N SER A 2 4.94 -15.69 5.18
CA SER A 2 3.74 -16.49 5.03
C SER A 2 2.62 -15.91 5.89
N TYR A 3 1.36 -16.20 5.53
CA TYR A 3 0.21 -15.79 6.32
C TYR A 3 0.26 -16.32 7.77
N GLN A 4 0.83 -17.52 7.97
CA GLN A 4 1.02 -18.11 9.30
C GLN A 4 1.98 -17.29 10.17
N GLU A 5 3.08 -16.79 9.60
CA GLU A 5 4.03 -15.92 10.31
C GLU A 5 3.37 -14.60 10.75
N LEU A 6 2.39 -14.09 10.00
CA LEU A 6 1.62 -12.91 10.40
C LEU A 6 0.69 -13.24 11.56
N GLU A 7 -0.05 -14.35 11.50
CA GLU A 7 -0.94 -14.78 12.58
C GLU A 7 -0.17 -15.00 13.89
N ASP A 8 1.02 -15.60 13.82
CA ASP A 8 1.87 -15.87 14.98
C ASP A 8 2.32 -14.58 15.71
N ILE A 9 2.39 -13.44 15.00
CA ILE A 9 2.71 -12.13 15.60
C ILE A 9 1.47 -11.30 15.98
N GLY A 10 0.26 -11.84 15.80
CA GLY A 10 -0.98 -11.14 16.13
C GLY A 10 -1.21 -9.89 15.27
N TRP A 11 -0.93 -9.97 13.96
CA TRP A 11 -0.98 -8.83 13.04
C TRP A 11 -2.31 -8.05 13.06
N GLU A 12 -3.43 -8.73 13.31
CA GLU A 12 -4.77 -8.13 13.35
C GLU A 12 -4.91 -7.04 14.42
N GLU A 13 -4.18 -7.15 15.53
CA GLU A 13 -4.21 -6.15 16.60
C GLU A 13 -3.67 -4.79 16.13
N TYR A 14 -2.77 -4.79 15.14
CA TYR A 14 -2.20 -3.56 14.60
C TYR A 14 -3.23 -2.80 13.75
N PHE A 15 -4.23 -3.46 13.17
CA PHE A 15 -5.33 -2.80 12.45
C PHE A 15 -6.30 -2.06 13.37
N GLN A 16 -6.31 -2.41 14.66
CA GLN A 16 -7.15 -1.74 15.66
C GLN A 16 -6.44 -0.54 16.31
N ARG A 17 -5.16 -0.33 16.02
CA ARG A 17 -4.40 0.81 16.53
C ARG A 17 -4.67 2.05 15.68
N ASP A 18 -4.65 3.21 16.33
CA ASP A 18 -4.70 4.48 15.62
C ASP A 18 -3.32 4.74 14.98
N GLY A 19 -3.25 4.71 13.65
CA GLY A 19 -1.99 4.82 12.92
C GLY A 19 -2.07 4.40 11.46
N ILE A 20 -0.91 4.41 10.80
CA ILE A 20 -0.73 3.93 9.43
C ILE A 20 0.13 2.67 9.50
N MET A 21 -0.31 1.60 8.83
CA MET A 21 0.45 0.37 8.66
C MET A 21 1.05 0.35 7.26
N LEU A 22 2.36 0.11 7.16
CA LEU A 22 3.05 -0.16 5.92
C LEU A 22 3.40 -1.65 5.87
N ILE A 23 2.94 -2.34 4.83
CA ILE A 23 3.17 -3.77 4.64
C ILE A 23 4.01 -3.94 3.38
N GLU A 24 5.26 -4.38 3.54
CA GLU A 24 6.08 -4.80 2.41
C GLU A 24 5.66 -6.20 1.93
N TRP A 25 5.75 -6.44 0.62
CA TRP A 25 5.38 -7.73 0.00
C TRP A 25 3.93 -8.16 0.32
N GLY A 26 2.99 -7.21 0.42
CA GLY A 26 1.59 -7.47 0.74
C GLY A 26 0.88 -8.45 -0.23
N ASN A 27 1.37 -8.53 -1.47
CA ASN A 27 0.91 -9.49 -2.48
C ASN A 27 1.13 -10.97 -2.08
N LEU A 28 2.04 -11.27 -1.13
CA LEU A 28 2.24 -12.62 -0.62
C LEU A 28 1.18 -13.04 0.41
N VAL A 29 0.43 -12.09 0.94
CA VAL A 29 -0.52 -12.27 2.05
C VAL A 29 -1.88 -11.63 1.77
N PRO A 30 -2.51 -11.85 0.59
CA PRO A 30 -3.71 -11.12 0.18
C PRO A 30 -4.91 -11.31 1.12
N LYS A 31 -4.94 -12.40 1.88
CA LYS A 31 -5.99 -12.66 2.89
C LYS A 31 -5.85 -11.83 4.17
N ALA A 32 -4.64 -11.34 4.46
CA ALA A 32 -4.37 -10.48 5.62
C ALA A 32 -4.55 -8.99 5.31
N ILE A 33 -4.76 -8.63 4.04
CA ILE A 33 -4.93 -7.22 3.67
C ILE A 33 -6.43 -6.85 3.82
N PRO A 34 -6.77 -5.73 4.48
CA PRO A 34 -8.15 -5.27 4.57
C PRO A 34 -8.69 -4.88 3.19
N ALA A 35 -10.01 -4.72 3.07
CA ALA A 35 -10.63 -4.31 1.81
C ALA A 35 -10.38 -2.83 1.42
N ASP A 36 -10.03 -1.98 2.40
CA ASP A 36 -9.73 -0.56 2.20
C ASP A 36 -8.24 -0.34 2.51
N TYR A 37 -7.42 -0.14 1.48
CA TYR A 37 -5.97 0.05 1.58
C TYR A 37 -5.43 0.82 0.37
N LEU A 38 -4.23 1.37 0.51
CA LEU A 38 -3.46 1.92 -0.61
C LEU A 38 -2.39 0.92 -1.01
N GLU A 39 -2.44 0.45 -2.24
CA GLU A 39 -1.39 -0.35 -2.83
C GLU A 39 -0.37 0.57 -3.50
N VAL A 40 0.92 0.28 -3.27
CA VAL A 40 2.04 1.01 -3.84
C VAL A 40 2.93 0.02 -4.58
N GLU A 41 2.93 0.11 -5.90
CA GLU A 41 3.86 -0.64 -6.74
C GLU A 41 5.08 0.23 -7.05
N ILE A 42 6.27 -0.35 -6.95
CA ILE A 42 7.53 0.31 -7.26
C ILE A 42 8.22 -0.48 -8.38
N GLU A 43 8.33 0.15 -9.54
CA GLU A 43 8.95 -0.43 -10.73
C GLU A 43 10.24 0.34 -11.08
N GLN A 44 11.16 -0.34 -11.77
CA GLN A 44 12.32 0.34 -12.37
C GLN A 44 11.85 1.18 -13.56
N GLY A 45 12.38 2.39 -13.66
CA GLY A 45 12.16 3.26 -14.82
C GLY A 45 13.03 2.89 -16.01
N LEU A 46 13.18 3.82 -16.95
CA LEU A 46 14.04 3.64 -18.13
C LEU A 46 15.52 3.73 -17.75
N GLU A 47 15.84 4.60 -16.79
CA GLU A 47 17.19 4.76 -16.26
C GLU A 47 17.40 3.92 -14.99
N ALA A 48 18.66 3.51 -14.73
CA ALA A 48 18.99 2.60 -13.62
C ALA A 48 18.55 3.12 -12.23
N ASP A 49 18.61 4.44 -12.04
CA ASP A 49 18.25 5.10 -10.79
C ASP A 49 16.81 5.66 -10.80
N GLU A 50 16.08 5.49 -11.91
CA GLU A 50 14.69 5.93 -12.02
C GLU A 50 13.75 4.89 -11.39
N ARG A 51 12.74 5.36 -10.68
CA ARG A 51 11.67 4.52 -10.13
C ARG A 51 10.32 5.09 -10.51
N LEU A 52 9.44 4.20 -10.94
CA LEU A 52 8.04 4.51 -11.21
C LEU A 52 7.21 4.00 -10.04
N PHE A 53 6.44 4.91 -9.44
CA PHE A 53 5.54 4.60 -8.34
C PHE A 53 4.11 4.63 -8.86
N LYS A 54 3.38 3.53 -8.67
CA LYS A 54 1.93 3.48 -8.94
C LYS A 54 1.20 3.41 -7.61
N PHE A 55 0.24 4.32 -7.44
CA PHE A 55 -0.62 4.40 -6.26
C PHE A 55 -2.01 3.91 -6.64
N ILE A 56 -2.37 2.70 -6.21
CA ILE A 56 -3.62 2.04 -6.56
C ILE A 56 -4.54 2.05 -5.34
N ALA A 57 -5.62 2.82 -5.41
CA ALA A 57 -6.58 2.95 -4.33
C ALA A 57 -7.56 1.78 -4.30
N HIS A 58 -7.62 1.08 -3.17
CA HIS A 58 -8.69 0.14 -2.86
C HIS A 58 -9.57 0.73 -1.77
N GLY A 59 -10.87 0.90 -2.06
CA GLY A 59 -11.82 1.51 -1.13
C GLY A 59 -11.97 3.03 -1.27
N LYS A 60 -12.99 3.59 -0.60
CA LYS A 60 -13.39 4.99 -0.79
C LYS A 60 -12.40 5.95 -0.14
N ARG A 61 -11.83 5.58 1.01
CA ARG A 61 -10.90 6.42 1.75
C ARG A 61 -9.64 6.65 0.91
N TYR A 62 -9.02 5.59 0.42
CA TYR A 62 -7.77 5.72 -0.32
C TYR A 62 -7.96 6.29 -1.72
N LYS A 63 -9.16 6.20 -2.31
CA LYS A 63 -9.48 6.95 -3.53
C LYS A 63 -9.32 8.46 -3.32
N SER A 64 -9.91 9.00 -2.26
CA SER A 64 -9.74 10.42 -1.92
C SER A 64 -8.28 10.78 -1.64
N VAL A 65 -7.53 9.91 -0.95
CA VAL A 65 -6.10 10.12 -0.68
C VAL A 65 -5.29 10.23 -1.98
N VAL A 66 -5.52 9.33 -2.93
CA VAL A 66 -4.86 9.34 -4.25
C VAL A 66 -5.22 10.59 -5.04
N GLU A 67 -6.50 11.02 -5.02
CA GLU A 67 -6.93 12.26 -5.66
C GLU A 67 -6.32 13.53 -5.02
N GLU A 68 -6.11 13.53 -3.71
CA GLU A 68 -5.42 14.63 -3.00
C GLU A 68 -3.93 14.64 -3.32
N LEU A 69 -3.28 13.48 -3.29
CA LEU A 69 -1.88 13.31 -3.69
C LEU A 69 -1.67 13.80 -5.13
N ALA A 70 -2.63 13.51 -6.02
CA ALA A 70 -2.63 13.99 -7.40
C ALA A 70 -2.61 15.49 -7.58
N LYS A 71 -3.30 16.22 -6.71
CA LYS A 71 -3.34 17.67 -6.77
C LYS A 71 -2.02 18.29 -6.27
N ILE A 72 -1.33 17.61 -5.36
CA ILE A 72 -0.08 18.11 -4.74
C ILE A 72 1.12 17.84 -5.64
N CYS A 73 1.16 16.69 -6.31
CA CYS A 73 2.21 16.34 -7.25
C CYS A 73 2.02 17.12 -8.56
N GLY A 74 3.00 17.96 -8.94
CA GLY A 74 2.94 18.79 -10.15
C GLY A 74 2.92 18.02 -11.48
N SER A 75 3.11 16.70 -11.46
CA SER A 75 2.97 15.81 -12.61
C SER A 75 2.31 14.49 -12.17
N TRP A 76 1.19 14.14 -12.80
CA TRP A 76 0.49 12.86 -12.71
C TRP A 76 0.26 12.35 -14.13
N GLY A 77 0.70 11.12 -14.43
CA GLY A 77 0.61 10.53 -15.76
C GLY A 77 1.09 9.09 -15.77
#